data_AF-A0A9W9K1N7-F1
#
_entry.id   AF-A0A9W9K1N7-F1
#
_cell.length_a   1.000
_cell.length_b   1.000
_cell.length_c   1.000
_cell.angle_alpha   90.00
_cell.angle_beta   90.00
_cell.angle_gamma   90.00
#
_symmetry.space_group_name_H-M   'P 1'
#
loop_
_entity.id
_entity.type
_entity.pdbx_description
1 polymer ?
#
loop_
_entity_poly.entity_id
_entity_poly.type
_entity_poly.pdbx_seq_one_letter_code
_entity_poly.pdbx_strand_id
1 'polypeptide(L)'
;MGFQTANAAFKKILGSDPRLEICLENYAYPFAHEAGVFIPETCEVFMTSNRIQGADGEQRVQISKFYVTDLDCTQEEINSEVLMANGGVKYKDGIIFCSQGTLTHPSKIVCMKYSPPFETATLVEGFGGRQFNSVNDVVIHCDGSIWFTDPSYGYEQGFRPPPQLPNQVYRFNPQTNSLRVMADGFGKPNGIAFSPDCRIVYITDTDSVRGDGTTDLFRPSTIYAFDVTLREGEPFLINRRVFSMADVGVPDGIKCDMDGNVYSGCGDGIHVWSGGGVLLGKILVPGGVSNFCFARPGEIIALNEHRVWRIALASSCRGSVLKL
;
A
#
# COMPACT_ATOMS: atom_id res chain seq x y z
N MET A 1 15.68 -9.71 19.48
CA MET A 1 16.01 -8.47 18.75
C MET A 1 15.10 -8.43 17.54
N GLY A 2 14.40 -7.32 17.28
CA GLY A 2 13.39 -7.23 16.21
C GLY A 2 12.10 -6.51 16.60
N PHE A 3 11.83 -6.34 17.90
CA PHE A 3 10.64 -5.61 18.38
C PHE A 3 11.07 -4.55 19.40
N GLN A 4 10.72 -3.30 19.14
CA GLN A 4 10.98 -2.17 20.03
C GLN A 4 9.65 -1.68 20.61
N THR A 5 9.53 -1.71 21.93
CA THR A 5 8.32 -1.25 22.63
C THR A 5 8.48 0.20 23.07
N ALA A 6 7.55 1.07 22.66
CA ALA A 6 7.46 2.46 23.13
C ALA A 6 6.32 2.64 24.16
N ASN A 7 5.26 1.82 24.07
CA ASN A 7 4.11 1.83 24.95
C ASN A 7 3.74 0.39 25.37
N ALA A 8 3.29 0.20 26.62
CA ALA A 8 2.91 -1.11 27.13
C ALA A 8 1.81 -1.82 26.33
N ALA A 9 0.91 -1.06 25.67
CA ALA A 9 -0.14 -1.61 24.82
C ALA A 9 0.41 -2.42 23.62
N PHE A 10 1.63 -2.15 23.16
CA PHE A 10 2.26 -2.93 22.09
C PHE A 10 2.46 -4.41 22.46
N LYS A 11 2.62 -4.72 23.76
CA LYS A 11 2.73 -6.11 24.22
C LYS A 11 1.48 -6.94 23.89
N LYS A 12 0.29 -6.32 23.83
CA LYS A 12 -0.94 -6.99 23.42
C LYS A 12 -0.90 -7.38 21.94
N ILE A 13 -0.31 -6.52 21.10
CA ILE A 13 -0.13 -6.76 19.66
C ILE A 13 0.88 -7.88 19.45
N LEU A 14 2.02 -7.83 20.15
CA LEU A 14 3.08 -8.84 20.03
C LEU A 14 2.65 -10.23 20.50
N GLY A 15 1.88 -10.31 21.58
CA GLY A 15 1.55 -11.59 22.22
C GLY A 15 2.75 -12.18 22.99
N SER A 16 2.69 -13.48 23.28
CA SER A 16 3.69 -14.16 24.12
C SER A 16 4.94 -14.64 23.37
N ASP A 17 4.84 -14.83 22.05
CA ASP A 17 5.91 -15.40 21.23
C ASP A 17 5.96 -14.74 19.84
N PRO A 18 6.28 -13.42 19.76
CA PRO A 18 6.40 -12.73 18.49
C PRO A 18 7.65 -13.20 17.74
N ARG A 19 7.52 -13.45 16.43
CA ARG A 19 8.62 -13.93 15.58
C ARG A 19 8.77 -13.11 14.33
N LEU A 20 9.99 -13.06 13.81
CA LEU A 20 10.36 -12.39 12.58
C LEU A 20 11.24 -13.35 11.78
N GLU A 21 10.73 -13.83 10.64
CA GLU A 21 11.33 -14.90 9.84
C GLU A 21 11.36 -14.48 8.37
N ILE A 22 12.42 -14.89 7.64
CA ILE A 22 12.48 -14.71 6.19
C ILE A 22 11.77 -15.89 5.55
N CYS A 23 10.75 -15.62 4.72
CA CYS A 23 10.01 -16.64 3.98
C CYS A 23 10.55 -16.84 2.56
N LEU A 24 10.91 -15.74 1.90
CA LEU A 24 11.49 -15.76 0.56
C LEU A 24 12.68 -14.81 0.52
N GLU A 25 13.72 -15.21 -0.20
CA GLU A 25 14.91 -14.39 -0.44
C GLU A 25 15.38 -14.59 -1.88
N ASN A 26 15.57 -13.50 -2.61
CA ASN A 26 16.06 -13.50 -3.98
C ASN A 26 16.78 -12.18 -4.29
N TYR A 27 18.06 -12.27 -4.62
CA TYR A 27 18.92 -11.13 -4.95
C TYR A 27 19.08 -10.87 -6.44
N ALA A 28 18.46 -11.67 -7.31
CA ALA A 28 18.51 -11.44 -8.75
C ALA A 28 17.84 -10.12 -9.13
N TYR A 29 16.76 -9.76 -8.42
CA TYR A 29 16.05 -8.49 -8.58
C TYR A 29 15.19 -8.18 -7.33
N PRO A 30 14.74 -6.94 -7.11
CA PRO A 30 13.93 -6.55 -5.96
C PRO A 30 12.46 -6.98 -6.12
N PHE A 31 12.19 -8.27 -5.96
CA PHE A 31 10.90 -8.88 -6.27
C PHE A 31 9.75 -8.56 -5.29
N ALA A 32 10.06 -8.09 -4.09
CA ALA A 32 9.11 -7.86 -3.00
C ALA A 32 9.11 -6.38 -2.58
N HIS A 33 8.41 -5.52 -3.32
CA HIS A 33 8.39 -4.07 -3.08
C HIS A 33 7.02 -3.60 -2.59
N GLU A 34 5.96 -3.85 -3.36
CA GLU A 34 4.67 -3.16 -3.22
C GLU A 34 3.46 -4.11 -3.28
N ALA A 35 2.27 -3.53 -3.18
CA ALA A 35 0.94 -4.16 -3.28
C ALA A 35 0.50 -5.06 -2.13
N GLY A 36 1.37 -5.94 -1.62
CA GLY A 36 1.06 -6.96 -0.60
C GLY A 36 -0.43 -7.29 -0.46
N VAL A 37 -0.96 -8.23 -1.23
CA VAL A 37 -2.40 -8.57 -1.26
C VAL A 37 -2.60 -10.02 -0.89
N PHE A 38 -3.16 -10.27 0.30
CA PHE A 38 -3.53 -11.61 0.74
C PHE A 38 -4.90 -12.02 0.18
N ILE A 39 -4.99 -13.24 -0.36
CA ILE A 39 -6.22 -13.89 -0.83
C ILE A 39 -6.56 -15.02 0.15
N PRO A 40 -7.48 -14.80 1.10
CA PRO A 40 -7.81 -15.79 2.13
C PRO A 40 -8.31 -17.13 1.58
N GLU A 41 -8.98 -17.12 0.43
CA GLU A 41 -9.61 -18.29 -0.18
C GLU A 41 -8.57 -19.30 -0.70
N THR A 42 -7.39 -18.82 -1.11
CA THR A 42 -6.30 -19.64 -1.66
C THR A 42 -5.04 -19.64 -0.79
N CYS A 43 -5.02 -18.83 0.28
CA CYS A 43 -3.84 -18.57 1.10
C CYS A 43 -2.64 -18.05 0.29
N GLU A 44 -2.89 -17.28 -0.77
CA GLU A 44 -1.87 -16.69 -1.62
C GLU A 44 -1.63 -15.23 -1.24
N VAL A 45 -0.39 -14.76 -1.37
CA VAL A 45 -0.05 -13.34 -1.34
C VAL A 45 0.48 -12.93 -2.69
N PHE A 46 -0.12 -11.89 -3.27
CA PHE A 46 0.35 -11.22 -4.47
C PHE A 46 1.18 -10.00 -4.08
N MET A 47 2.23 -9.73 -4.85
CA MET A 47 3.12 -8.60 -4.64
C MET A 47 3.67 -8.09 -5.98
N THR A 48 4.13 -6.85 -5.97
CA THR A 48 4.81 -6.22 -7.11
C THR A 48 6.27 -6.01 -6.79
N SER A 49 7.15 -6.26 -7.75
CA SER A 49 8.56 -5.93 -7.66
C SER A 49 8.78 -4.41 -7.69
N ASN A 50 9.97 -3.97 -7.30
CA ASN A 50 10.42 -2.63 -7.68
C ASN A 50 10.71 -2.62 -9.20
N ARG A 51 11.02 -1.44 -9.74
CA ARG A 51 11.34 -1.29 -11.17
C ARG A 51 12.56 -2.13 -11.51
N ILE A 52 12.40 -2.97 -12.53
CA ILE A 52 13.46 -3.80 -13.11
C ILE A 52 13.68 -3.40 -14.56
N GLN A 53 14.91 -3.55 -15.02
CA GLN A 53 15.26 -3.24 -16.40
C GLN A 53 15.24 -4.52 -17.24
N GLY A 54 14.47 -4.49 -18.33
CA GLY A 54 14.45 -5.55 -19.34
C GLY A 54 15.76 -5.61 -20.13
N ALA A 55 15.95 -6.70 -20.87
CA ALA A 55 17.11 -6.87 -21.77
C ALA A 55 17.09 -5.86 -22.94
N ASP A 56 15.92 -5.33 -23.27
CA ASP A 56 15.68 -4.24 -24.22
C ASP A 56 15.95 -2.84 -23.63
N GLY A 57 16.25 -2.76 -22.33
CA GLY A 57 16.46 -1.52 -21.60
C GLY A 57 15.17 -0.87 -21.09
N GLU A 58 13.99 -1.42 -21.38
CA GLU A 58 12.72 -0.88 -20.91
C GLU A 58 12.51 -1.15 -19.42
N GLN A 59 11.89 -0.19 -18.72
CA GLN A 59 11.52 -0.36 -17.32
C GLN A 59 10.20 -1.13 -17.23
N ARG A 60 10.17 -2.15 -16.36
CA ARG A 60 8.97 -2.91 -16.05
C ARG A 60 8.89 -3.21 -14.56
N VAL A 61 7.75 -3.76 -14.14
CA VAL A 61 7.54 -4.35 -12.82
C VAL A 61 7.01 -5.78 -13.02
N GLN A 62 7.41 -6.70 -12.15
CA GLN A 62 6.93 -8.07 -12.13
C GLN A 62 5.86 -8.25 -11.04
N ILE A 63 4.67 -8.71 -11.42
CA ILE A 63 3.70 -9.23 -10.46
C ILE A 63 4.08 -10.68 -10.15
N SER A 64 4.10 -11.04 -8.88
CA SER A 64 4.30 -12.43 -8.47
C SER A 64 3.40 -12.78 -7.29
N LYS A 65 3.23 -14.08 -7.05
CA LYS A 65 2.51 -14.60 -5.90
C LYS A 65 3.30 -15.69 -5.20
N PHE A 66 2.95 -15.98 -3.96
CA PHE A 66 3.43 -17.15 -3.24
C PHE A 66 2.37 -17.63 -2.24
N TYR A 67 2.48 -18.89 -1.81
CA TYR A 67 1.58 -19.46 -0.80
C TYR A 67 2.09 -19.18 0.61
N VAL A 68 1.18 -18.75 1.49
CA VAL A 68 1.46 -18.56 2.92
C VAL A 68 1.21 -19.89 3.64
N THR A 69 2.20 -20.77 3.65
CA THR A 69 2.17 -22.02 4.42
C THR A 69 3.38 -22.15 5.34
N ASP A 70 3.30 -23.06 6.32
CA ASP A 70 4.35 -23.24 7.34
C ASP A 70 5.53 -24.10 6.88
N LEU A 71 5.48 -24.68 5.67
CA LEU A 71 6.42 -25.72 5.25
C LEU A 71 7.32 -25.32 4.08
N ASP A 72 6.85 -24.51 3.12
CA ASP A 72 7.66 -23.94 2.04
C ASP A 72 6.95 -22.72 1.41
N CYS A 73 7.71 -21.67 1.08
CA CYS A 73 7.23 -20.56 0.27
C CYS A 73 7.89 -20.64 -1.11
N THR A 74 7.10 -20.71 -2.19
CA THR A 74 7.61 -20.65 -3.57
C THR A 74 6.97 -19.49 -4.28
N GLN A 75 7.80 -18.66 -4.92
CA GLN A 75 7.36 -17.53 -5.75
C GLN A 75 6.97 -18.02 -7.15
N GLU A 76 5.83 -17.57 -7.64
CA GLU A 76 5.35 -17.74 -9.01
C GLU A 76 5.23 -16.35 -9.66
N GLU A 77 5.95 -16.13 -10.76
CA GLU A 77 5.81 -14.91 -11.56
C GLU A 77 4.57 -14.99 -12.44
N ILE A 78 3.77 -13.92 -12.44
CA ILE A 78 2.54 -13.83 -13.20
C ILE A 78 2.81 -13.01 -14.46
N ASN A 79 2.52 -13.59 -15.62
CA ASN A 79 2.47 -12.83 -16.86
C ASN A 79 1.17 -12.02 -16.90
N SER A 80 1.29 -10.71 -16.74
CA SER A 80 0.16 -9.79 -16.62
C SER A 80 0.31 -8.60 -17.57
N GLU A 81 -0.82 -8.07 -18.03
CA GLU A 81 -0.89 -6.86 -18.85
C GLU A 81 -0.89 -5.57 -18.00
N VAL A 82 -0.85 -5.67 -16.67
CA VAL A 82 -0.82 -4.51 -15.79
C VAL A 82 0.56 -3.84 -15.85
N LEU A 83 0.64 -2.73 -16.59
CA LEU A 83 1.87 -1.97 -16.76
C LEU A 83 2.29 -1.26 -15.47
N MET A 84 3.56 -1.40 -15.09
CA MET A 84 4.15 -0.74 -13.93
C MET A 84 3.24 -0.83 -12.70
N ALA A 85 2.78 -2.05 -12.40
CA ALA A 85 1.92 -2.32 -11.26
C ALA A 85 2.60 -1.86 -9.96
N ASN A 86 1.88 -1.12 -9.13
CA ASN A 86 2.37 -0.66 -7.83
C ASN A 86 1.47 -1.22 -6.72
N GLY A 87 0.77 -0.38 -5.96
CA GLY A 87 -0.14 -0.78 -4.90
C GLY A 87 -1.32 -1.61 -5.40
N GLY A 88 -1.95 -2.35 -4.48
CA GLY A 88 -3.06 -3.22 -4.81
C GLY A 88 -3.95 -3.61 -3.63
N VAL A 89 -5.16 -4.06 -3.94
CA VAL A 89 -6.15 -4.50 -2.95
C VAL A 89 -7.04 -5.59 -3.52
N LYS A 90 -7.39 -6.59 -2.70
CA LYS A 90 -8.37 -7.63 -3.09
C LYS A 90 -9.70 -6.96 -3.44
N TYR A 91 -10.30 -7.40 -4.54
CA TYR A 91 -11.59 -6.90 -4.99
C TYR A 91 -12.36 -8.02 -5.69
N LYS A 92 -13.43 -8.51 -5.04
CA LYS A 92 -14.25 -9.63 -5.53
C LYS A 92 -13.37 -10.87 -5.81
N ASP A 93 -13.40 -11.39 -7.03
CA ASP A 93 -12.62 -12.52 -7.53
C ASP A 93 -11.32 -12.07 -8.26
N GLY A 94 -10.86 -10.85 -7.96
CA GLY A 94 -9.63 -10.30 -8.49
C GLY A 94 -8.90 -9.40 -7.50
N ILE A 95 -7.92 -8.69 -8.03
CA ILE A 95 -7.10 -7.70 -7.34
C ILE A 95 -7.15 -6.43 -8.17
N ILE A 96 -7.49 -5.31 -7.53
CA ILE A 96 -7.27 -4.01 -8.14
C ILE A 96 -5.81 -3.65 -7.94
N PHE A 97 -5.15 -3.27 -9.04
CA PHE A 97 -3.81 -2.71 -9.05
C PHE A 97 -3.84 -1.26 -9.52
N CYS A 98 -2.97 -0.47 -8.92
CA CYS A 98 -2.53 0.81 -9.44
C CYS A 98 -1.54 0.57 -10.60
N SER A 99 -1.99 0.77 -11.84
CA SER A 99 -1.10 0.75 -13.01
C SER A 99 -0.53 2.15 -13.20
N GLN A 100 0.77 2.30 -12.95
CA GLN A 100 1.43 3.61 -13.06
C GLN A 100 1.56 4.10 -14.51
N GLY A 101 1.35 3.23 -15.49
CA GLY A 101 1.48 3.55 -16.92
C GLY A 101 2.94 3.68 -17.37
N THR A 102 3.13 4.19 -18.58
CA THR A 102 4.46 4.43 -19.18
C THR A 102 4.45 5.77 -19.94
N LEU A 103 5.51 6.07 -20.69
CA LEU A 103 5.55 7.25 -21.56
C LEU A 103 4.47 7.23 -22.66
N THR A 104 4.03 6.04 -23.06
CA THR A 104 3.09 5.83 -24.17
C THR A 104 1.72 5.30 -23.73
N HIS A 105 1.61 4.81 -22.49
CA HIS A 105 0.38 4.25 -21.94
C HIS A 105 -0.06 5.02 -20.69
N PRO A 106 -1.36 5.33 -20.54
CA PRO A 106 -1.87 6.12 -19.42
C PRO A 106 -1.79 5.34 -18.09
N SER A 107 -1.72 6.09 -16.99
CA SER A 107 -1.90 5.56 -15.65
C SER A 107 -3.40 5.33 -15.37
N LYS A 108 -3.73 4.23 -14.70
CA LYS A 108 -5.11 3.76 -14.52
C LYS A 108 -5.27 2.80 -13.35
N ILE A 109 -6.50 2.66 -12.87
CA ILE A 109 -6.90 1.62 -11.93
C ILE A 109 -7.40 0.41 -12.73
N VAL A 110 -6.80 -0.76 -12.52
CA VAL A 110 -7.07 -1.99 -13.27
C VAL A 110 -7.45 -3.10 -12.30
N CYS A 111 -8.49 -3.87 -12.62
CA CYS A 111 -8.78 -5.11 -11.92
C CYS A 111 -8.20 -6.29 -12.71
N MET A 112 -7.44 -7.16 -12.06
CA MET A 112 -6.90 -8.41 -12.61
C MET A 112 -7.52 -9.59 -11.87
N LYS A 113 -8.02 -10.62 -12.56
CA LYS A 113 -8.44 -11.87 -11.89
C LYS A 113 -7.25 -12.48 -11.15
N TYR A 114 -7.45 -13.02 -9.94
CA TYR A 114 -6.36 -13.68 -9.20
C TYR A 114 -6.16 -15.15 -9.62
N SER A 115 -6.96 -15.65 -10.57
CA SER A 115 -6.82 -16.97 -11.17
C SER A 115 -6.42 -16.88 -12.65
N PRO A 116 -5.65 -17.86 -13.17
CA PRO A 116 -5.39 -17.96 -14.61
C PRO A 116 -6.70 -17.93 -15.42
N PRO A 117 -6.74 -17.23 -16.57
CA PRO A 117 -5.60 -16.65 -17.28
C PRO A 117 -5.24 -15.20 -16.87
N PHE A 118 -5.62 -14.75 -15.67
CA PHE A 118 -5.30 -13.43 -15.11
C PHE A 118 -5.80 -12.25 -15.97
N GLU A 119 -7.01 -12.38 -16.52
CA GLU A 119 -7.64 -11.34 -17.35
C GLU A 119 -7.71 -9.99 -16.62
N THR A 120 -7.48 -8.91 -17.37
CA THR A 120 -7.49 -7.54 -16.85
C THR A 120 -8.66 -6.72 -17.38
N ALA A 121 -9.15 -5.79 -16.57
CA ALA A 121 -10.18 -4.82 -16.96
C ALA A 121 -9.85 -3.44 -16.36
N THR A 122 -9.81 -2.41 -17.20
CA THR A 122 -9.68 -1.01 -16.74
C THR A 122 -10.96 -0.60 -16.00
N LEU A 123 -10.81 -0.08 -14.78
CA LEU A 123 -11.92 0.45 -14.00
C LEU A 123 -12.08 1.96 -14.17
N VAL A 124 -10.97 2.70 -14.12
CA VAL A 124 -10.97 4.15 -14.34
C VAL A 124 -9.62 4.63 -14.86
N GLU A 125 -9.65 5.59 -15.76
CA GLU A 125 -8.49 6.19 -16.41
C GLU A 125 -8.68 7.71 -16.51
N GLY A 126 -7.73 8.46 -15.97
CA GLY A 126 -7.72 9.92 -15.98
C GLY A 126 -8.84 10.61 -15.19
N PHE A 127 -8.77 11.94 -15.15
CA PHE A 127 -9.75 12.80 -14.50
C PHE A 127 -9.99 14.06 -15.34
N GLY A 128 -11.24 14.30 -15.74
CA GLY A 128 -11.62 15.49 -16.52
C GLY A 128 -10.84 15.65 -17.82
N GLY A 129 -10.57 14.54 -18.52
CA GLY A 129 -9.81 14.50 -19.79
C GLY A 129 -8.29 14.59 -19.63
N ARG A 130 -7.76 14.65 -18.41
CA ARG A 130 -6.32 14.65 -18.11
C ARG A 130 -5.88 13.30 -17.57
N GLN A 131 -4.68 12.87 -17.90
CA GLN A 131 -4.15 11.60 -17.39
C GLN A 131 -3.82 11.71 -15.90
N PHE A 132 -4.06 10.61 -15.15
CA PHE A 132 -3.45 10.43 -13.84
C PHE A 132 -1.92 10.49 -13.95
N ASN A 133 -1.27 10.97 -12.88
CA ASN A 133 0.17 11.12 -12.82
C ASN A 133 0.84 9.74 -12.87
N SER A 134 0.63 8.96 -11.80
CA SER A 134 1.09 7.60 -11.62
C SER A 134 0.42 7.04 -10.36
N VAL A 135 -0.83 6.58 -10.48
CA VAL A 135 -1.60 6.06 -9.34
C VAL A 135 -0.75 5.08 -8.54
N ASN A 136 -0.76 5.18 -7.22
CA ASN A 136 0.27 4.53 -6.40
C ASN A 136 -0.33 3.49 -5.47
N ASP A 137 -1.16 3.88 -4.50
CA ASP A 137 -1.78 2.93 -3.57
C ASP A 137 -3.31 3.04 -3.59
N VAL A 138 -4.00 1.94 -3.25
CA VAL A 138 -5.47 1.79 -3.41
C VAL A 138 -6.11 1.01 -2.26
N VAL A 139 -7.31 1.41 -1.87
CA VAL A 139 -8.11 0.73 -0.84
C VAL A 139 -9.59 0.74 -1.21
N ILE A 140 -10.33 -0.27 -0.72
CA ILE A 140 -11.78 -0.33 -0.82
C ILE A 140 -12.40 0.20 0.46
N HIS A 141 -13.35 1.13 0.33
CA HIS A 141 -14.15 1.62 1.44
C HIS A 141 -15.34 0.69 1.71
N CYS A 142 -15.95 0.74 2.91
CA CYS A 142 -17.06 -0.16 3.27
C CYS A 142 -18.34 0.00 2.42
N ASP A 143 -18.48 1.11 1.70
CA ASP A 143 -19.55 1.33 0.73
C ASP A 143 -19.26 0.71 -0.65
N GLY A 144 -18.10 0.04 -0.81
CA GLY A 144 -17.64 -0.57 -2.05
C GLY A 144 -16.97 0.40 -3.03
N SER A 145 -16.80 1.68 -2.66
CA SER A 145 -16.04 2.63 -3.49
C SER A 145 -14.54 2.40 -3.38
N ILE A 146 -13.83 2.72 -4.47
CA ILE A 146 -12.39 2.52 -4.64
C ILE A 146 -11.71 3.87 -4.40
N TRP A 147 -10.76 3.94 -3.48
CA TRP A 147 -10.02 5.15 -3.14
C TRP A 147 -8.54 4.94 -3.43
N PHE A 148 -7.90 5.91 -4.05
CA PHE A 148 -6.51 5.77 -4.48
C PHE A 148 -5.75 7.10 -4.46
N THR A 149 -4.43 7.01 -4.37
CA THR A 149 -3.51 8.15 -4.41
C THR A 149 -2.88 8.31 -5.79
N ASP A 150 -2.62 9.55 -6.20
CA ASP A 150 -2.02 9.86 -7.50
C ASP A 150 -0.81 10.80 -7.37
N PRO A 151 0.32 10.32 -6.81
CA PRO A 151 1.56 11.08 -6.73
C PRO A 151 2.28 11.15 -8.08
N SER A 152 3.21 12.10 -8.20
CA SER A 152 4.02 12.35 -9.40
C SER A 152 5.27 11.46 -9.54
N TYR A 153 5.32 10.30 -8.86
CA TYR A 153 6.51 9.44 -8.84
C TYR A 153 6.99 9.03 -10.22
N GLY A 154 6.09 8.59 -11.10
CA GLY A 154 6.49 8.11 -12.42
C GLY A 154 7.18 9.18 -13.27
N TYR A 155 6.82 10.45 -13.08
CA TYR A 155 7.49 11.57 -13.74
C TYR A 155 8.87 11.81 -13.13
N GLU A 156 8.97 11.88 -11.80
CA GLU A 156 10.26 12.07 -11.12
C GLU A 156 11.25 10.93 -11.38
N GLN A 157 10.73 9.74 -11.65
CA GLN A 157 11.51 8.52 -11.95
C GLN A 157 11.71 8.30 -13.46
N GLY A 158 11.20 9.21 -14.30
CA GLY A 158 11.50 9.28 -15.73
C GLY A 158 10.74 8.32 -16.65
N PHE A 159 9.71 7.61 -16.17
CA PHE A 159 8.92 6.67 -16.99
C PHE A 159 7.49 7.16 -17.29
N ARG A 160 7.11 8.34 -16.80
CA ARG A 160 5.84 9.02 -17.14
C ARG A 160 6.09 10.44 -17.67
N PRO A 161 5.18 10.96 -18.52
CA PRO A 161 5.24 12.36 -18.97
C PRO A 161 5.02 13.34 -17.79
N PRO A 162 5.31 14.64 -17.99
CA PRO A 162 4.99 15.67 -17.01
C PRO A 162 3.52 15.59 -16.52
N PRO A 163 3.28 15.68 -15.19
CA PRO A 163 1.94 15.67 -14.60
C PRO A 163 0.99 16.68 -15.21
N GLN A 164 -0.26 16.27 -15.41
CA GLN A 164 -1.36 17.16 -15.83
C GLN A 164 -2.34 17.44 -14.68
N LEU A 165 -2.18 16.71 -13.56
CA LEU A 165 -2.99 16.80 -12.35
C LEU A 165 -2.10 17.10 -11.14
N PRO A 166 -2.62 17.78 -10.10
CA PRO A 166 -1.92 17.88 -8.83
C PRO A 166 -1.83 16.52 -8.13
N ASN A 167 -0.92 16.39 -7.17
CA ASN A 167 -0.82 15.22 -6.31
C ASN A 167 -2.03 15.18 -5.36
N GLN A 168 -2.94 14.24 -5.59
CA GLN A 168 -4.27 14.21 -4.97
C GLN A 168 -4.74 12.80 -4.64
N VAL A 169 -5.82 12.73 -3.86
CA VAL A 169 -6.52 11.49 -3.51
C VAL A 169 -7.86 11.48 -4.23
N TYR A 170 -8.21 10.35 -4.84
CA TYR A 170 -9.42 10.18 -5.63
C TYR A 170 -10.31 9.10 -5.04
N ARG A 171 -11.61 9.21 -5.29
CA ARG A 171 -12.62 8.18 -5.06
C ARG A 171 -13.34 7.88 -6.36
N PHE A 172 -13.45 6.60 -6.69
CA PHE A 172 -14.26 6.06 -7.77
C PHE A 172 -15.36 5.15 -7.22
N ASN A 173 -16.61 5.43 -7.54
CA ASN A 173 -17.76 4.59 -7.22
C ASN A 173 -18.18 3.81 -8.48
N PRO A 174 -17.93 2.49 -8.56
CA PRO A 174 -18.26 1.70 -9.75
C PRO A 174 -19.76 1.51 -9.98
N GLN A 175 -20.61 1.68 -8.96
CA GLN A 175 -22.07 1.55 -9.07
C GLN A 175 -22.69 2.77 -9.74
N THR A 176 -22.16 3.97 -9.49
CA THR A 176 -22.68 5.23 -10.05
C THR A 176 -21.79 5.82 -11.14
N ASN A 177 -20.64 5.18 -11.41
CA ASN A 177 -19.57 5.69 -12.27
C ASN A 177 -19.10 7.10 -11.87
N SER A 178 -19.14 7.42 -10.57
CA SER A 178 -18.74 8.73 -10.04
C SER A 178 -17.26 8.72 -9.66
N LEU A 179 -16.48 9.60 -10.29
CA LEU A 179 -15.08 9.85 -9.96
C LEU A 179 -14.93 11.25 -9.40
N ARG A 180 -14.28 11.39 -8.24
CA ARG A 180 -14.10 12.68 -7.56
C ARG A 180 -12.76 12.78 -6.84
N VAL A 181 -12.20 13.98 -6.82
CA VAL A 181 -11.09 14.34 -5.92
C VAL A 181 -11.62 14.44 -4.49
N MET A 182 -10.96 13.78 -3.55
CA MET A 182 -11.36 13.71 -2.14
C MET A 182 -10.49 14.56 -1.22
N ALA A 183 -9.21 14.70 -1.53
CA ALA A 183 -8.28 15.53 -0.77
C ALA A 183 -7.10 15.98 -1.64
N ASP A 184 -6.54 17.12 -1.25
CA ASP A 184 -5.35 17.75 -1.81
C ASP A 184 -4.42 18.26 -0.70
N GLY A 185 -3.41 19.05 -1.06
CA GLY A 185 -2.47 19.65 -0.09
C GLY A 185 -1.38 18.70 0.41
N PHE A 186 -1.12 17.62 -0.33
CA PHE A 186 -0.02 16.68 -0.10
C PHE A 186 1.18 17.05 -0.97
N GLY A 187 2.38 16.75 -0.48
CA GLY A 187 3.57 16.74 -1.32
C GLY A 187 3.53 15.53 -2.25
N LYS A 188 3.44 14.32 -1.69
CA LYS A 188 3.31 13.05 -2.42
C LYS A 188 2.42 12.07 -1.63
N PRO A 189 1.10 12.05 -1.89
CA PRO A 189 0.22 11.09 -1.23
C PRO A 189 0.60 9.68 -1.69
N ASN A 190 0.81 8.77 -0.75
CA ASN A 190 1.32 7.43 -1.02
C ASN A 190 0.31 6.38 -0.51
N GLY A 191 0.55 5.76 0.63
CA GLY A 191 -0.34 4.78 1.23
C GLY A 191 -1.68 5.37 1.69
N ILE A 192 -2.74 4.57 1.57
CA ILE A 192 -4.09 4.92 2.00
C ILE A 192 -4.78 3.77 2.74
N ALA A 193 -5.36 4.05 3.91
CA ALA A 193 -6.11 3.06 4.69
C ALA A 193 -7.27 3.67 5.45
N PHE A 194 -8.35 2.91 5.62
CA PHE A 194 -9.46 3.29 6.48
C PHE A 194 -9.34 2.66 7.86
N SER A 195 -9.85 3.37 8.87
CA SER A 195 -10.11 2.80 10.20
C SER A 195 -11.09 1.60 10.10
N PRO A 196 -11.14 0.72 11.11
CA PRO A 196 -11.96 -0.50 11.05
C PRO A 196 -13.47 -0.26 10.96
N ASP A 197 -13.92 0.94 11.31
CA ASP A 197 -15.29 1.44 11.21
C ASP A 197 -15.51 2.34 9.97
N CYS A 198 -14.47 2.54 9.16
CA CYS A 198 -14.44 3.35 7.94
C CYS A 198 -14.81 4.83 8.14
N ARG A 199 -14.68 5.34 9.37
CA ARG A 199 -14.98 6.75 9.69
C ARG A 199 -13.77 7.67 9.60
N ILE A 200 -12.57 7.11 9.56
CA ILE A 200 -11.32 7.86 9.41
C ILE A 200 -10.55 7.27 8.23
N VAL A 201 -10.03 8.13 7.36
CA VAL A 201 -9.04 7.76 6.35
C VAL A 201 -7.67 8.31 6.75
N TYR A 202 -6.67 7.45 6.66
CA TYR A 202 -5.26 7.77 6.86
C TYR A 202 -4.57 7.78 5.50
N ILE A 203 -3.81 8.83 5.22
CA ILE A 203 -3.05 9.00 3.98
C ILE A 203 -1.62 9.39 4.35
N THR A 204 -0.64 8.66 3.83
CA THR A 204 0.77 8.96 4.04
C THR A 204 1.28 9.98 3.02
N ASP A 205 2.20 10.85 3.44
CA ASP A 205 2.87 11.85 2.61
C ASP A 205 4.38 11.69 2.74
N THR A 206 5.01 11.34 1.62
CA THR A 206 6.41 10.87 1.52
C THR A 206 7.31 11.84 0.77
N ASP A 207 6.90 13.11 0.62
CA ASP A 207 7.61 14.14 -0.16
C ASP A 207 9.04 14.42 0.33
N SER A 208 9.41 13.98 1.54
CA SER A 208 10.80 14.01 2.00
C SER A 208 11.74 13.12 1.19
N VAL A 209 11.25 12.15 0.42
CA VAL A 209 12.07 11.35 -0.50
C VAL A 209 11.81 11.79 -1.94
N ARG A 210 12.87 12.09 -2.68
CA ARG A 210 12.82 12.51 -4.09
C ARG A 210 12.96 11.31 -5.04
N GLY A 211 12.55 11.45 -6.30
CA GLY A 211 12.65 10.36 -7.30
C GLY A 211 14.09 9.85 -7.57
N ASP A 212 15.11 10.64 -7.24
CA ASP A 212 16.53 10.26 -7.30
C ASP A 212 17.06 9.61 -6.00
N GLY A 213 16.19 9.39 -5.02
CA GLY A 213 16.52 8.80 -3.72
C GLY A 213 17.09 9.80 -2.70
N THR A 214 17.29 11.07 -3.06
CA THR A 214 17.72 12.09 -2.10
C THR A 214 16.63 12.42 -1.08
N THR A 215 17.03 12.86 0.10
CA THR A 215 16.12 13.21 1.20
C THR A 215 16.15 14.70 1.50
N ASP A 216 14.98 15.33 1.60
CA ASP A 216 14.78 16.69 2.11
C ASP A 216 13.98 16.64 3.41
N LEU A 217 14.66 16.82 4.54
CA LEU A 217 14.07 16.72 5.89
C LEU A 217 13.11 17.88 6.22
N PHE A 218 13.00 18.91 5.38
CA PHE A 218 12.00 19.97 5.54
C PHE A 218 10.65 19.63 4.87
N ARG A 219 10.56 18.48 4.20
CA ARG A 219 9.35 18.00 3.54
C ARG A 219 8.65 16.91 4.36
N PRO A 220 7.35 16.65 4.08
CA PRO A 220 6.59 15.63 4.78
C PRO A 220 7.21 14.22 4.80
N SER A 221 7.21 13.64 6.00
CA SER A 221 7.36 12.19 6.28
C SER A 221 6.20 11.80 7.22
N THR A 222 4.99 12.19 6.82
CA THR A 222 3.87 12.43 7.74
C THR A 222 2.65 11.65 7.32
N ILE A 223 1.92 11.12 8.29
CA ILE A 223 0.60 10.52 8.10
C ILE A 223 -0.44 11.57 8.47
N TYR A 224 -1.39 11.82 7.57
CA TYR A 224 -2.54 12.68 7.82
C TYR A 224 -3.81 11.85 7.98
N ALA A 225 -4.70 12.32 8.85
CA ALA A 225 -6.03 11.74 9.04
C ALA A 225 -7.13 12.72 8.65
N PHE A 226 -8.25 12.19 8.19
CA PHE A 226 -9.48 12.92 7.87
C PHE A 226 -10.67 12.14 8.40
N ASP A 227 -11.70 12.87 8.86
CA ASP A 227 -12.97 12.23 9.18
C ASP A 227 -13.80 12.10 7.90
N VAL A 228 -14.39 10.92 7.70
CA VAL A 228 -15.32 10.63 6.62
C VAL A 228 -16.73 10.96 7.12
N THR A 229 -17.36 11.95 6.49
CA THR A 229 -18.75 12.33 6.75
C THR A 229 -19.58 12.21 5.48
N LEU A 230 -20.89 12.42 5.58
CA LEU A 230 -21.77 12.53 4.43
C LEU A 230 -22.20 13.99 4.24
N ARG A 231 -22.13 14.47 3.00
CA ARG A 231 -22.77 15.73 2.56
C ARG A 231 -23.65 15.42 1.37
N GLU A 232 -24.94 15.74 1.50
CA GLU A 232 -25.95 15.45 0.47
C GLU A 232 -25.97 13.96 0.05
N GLY A 233 -25.71 13.06 1.00
CA GLY A 233 -25.66 11.61 0.76
C GLY A 233 -24.35 11.09 0.17
N GLU A 234 -23.39 11.94 -0.15
CA GLU A 234 -22.08 11.54 -0.68
C GLU A 234 -20.97 11.63 0.40
N PRO A 235 -19.98 10.71 0.40
CA PRO A 235 -18.82 10.80 1.27
C PRO A 235 -18.10 12.15 1.13
N PHE A 236 -17.55 12.69 2.20
CA PHE A 236 -16.81 13.93 2.20
C PHE A 236 -15.74 13.90 3.29
N LEU A 237 -14.56 14.45 3.02
CA LEU A 237 -13.47 14.51 4.00
C LEU A 237 -13.47 15.86 4.72
N ILE A 238 -13.40 15.81 6.05
CA ILE A 238 -13.26 17.00 6.91
C ILE A 238 -12.14 16.79 7.93
N ASN A 239 -11.78 17.85 8.66
CA ASN A 239 -10.84 17.79 9.78
C ASN A 239 -9.48 17.16 9.43
N ARG A 240 -8.87 17.62 8.32
CA ARG A 240 -7.47 17.28 8.00
C ARG A 240 -6.60 17.59 9.21
N ARG A 241 -5.87 16.59 9.69
CA ARG A 241 -4.98 16.73 10.84
C ARG A 241 -3.76 15.85 10.67
N VAL A 242 -2.65 16.26 11.29
CA VAL A 242 -1.50 15.37 11.47
C VAL A 242 -1.94 14.24 12.40
N PHE A 243 -1.72 13.00 11.96
CA PHE A 243 -1.90 11.82 12.78
C PHE A 243 -0.59 11.45 13.47
N SER A 244 0.47 11.27 12.68
CA SER A 244 1.81 10.92 13.16
C SER A 244 2.87 11.24 12.11
N MET A 245 4.15 11.13 12.46
CA MET A 245 5.31 11.27 11.57
C MET A 245 6.24 10.09 11.78
N ALA A 246 6.79 9.53 10.69
CA ALA A 246 7.84 8.52 10.82
C ALA A 246 9.13 9.22 11.26
N ASP A 247 9.79 8.68 12.28
CA ASP A 247 11.09 9.19 12.75
C ASP A 247 12.28 8.64 11.94
N VAL A 248 12.07 7.56 11.17
CA VAL A 248 13.07 6.96 10.27
C VAL A 248 12.46 6.70 8.90
N GLY A 249 13.05 7.31 7.87
CA GLY A 249 12.57 7.20 6.49
C GLY A 249 11.25 7.94 6.27
N VAL A 250 10.34 7.32 5.51
CA VAL A 250 8.98 7.81 5.23
C VAL A 250 7.94 6.75 5.54
N PRO A 251 6.72 7.13 5.96
CA PRO A 251 5.61 6.20 6.06
C PRO A 251 5.11 5.88 4.65
N ASP A 252 5.35 4.68 4.17
CA ASP A 252 5.00 4.25 2.82
C ASP A 252 3.62 3.56 2.81
N GLY A 253 3.55 2.25 2.55
CA GLY A 253 2.32 1.47 2.66
C GLY A 253 1.76 1.46 4.09
N ILE A 254 0.44 1.66 4.23
CA ILE A 254 -0.27 1.82 5.51
C ILE A 254 -1.45 0.84 5.63
N LYS A 255 -1.66 0.26 6.82
CA LYS A 255 -2.80 -0.64 7.12
C LYS A 255 -3.30 -0.41 8.54
N CYS A 256 -4.54 -0.80 8.81
CA CYS A 256 -5.11 -0.79 10.17
C CYS A 256 -5.40 -2.21 10.66
N ASP A 257 -5.28 -2.44 11.97
CA ASP A 257 -5.82 -3.63 12.60
C ASP A 257 -7.24 -3.41 13.11
N MET A 258 -7.89 -4.50 13.53
CA MET A 258 -9.26 -4.53 14.06
C MET A 258 -9.49 -3.75 15.36
N ASP A 259 -8.43 -3.47 16.13
CA ASP A 259 -8.48 -2.68 17.36
C ASP A 259 -8.29 -1.17 17.07
N GLY A 260 -8.07 -0.80 15.81
CA GLY A 260 -7.88 0.59 15.38
C GLY A 260 -6.44 1.09 15.50
N ASN A 261 -5.46 0.20 15.66
CA ASN A 261 -4.05 0.57 15.54
C ASN A 261 -3.68 0.72 14.06
N VAL A 262 -2.77 1.65 13.79
CA VAL A 262 -2.33 2.05 12.46
C VAL A 262 -0.87 1.63 12.28
N TYR A 263 -0.58 0.95 11.18
CA TYR A 263 0.71 0.35 10.86
C TYR A 263 1.21 0.98 9.56
N SER A 264 2.48 1.37 9.49
CA SER A 264 3.10 1.84 8.24
C SER A 264 4.47 1.22 8.04
N GLY A 265 4.79 0.86 6.81
CA GLY A 265 6.16 0.58 6.38
C GLY A 265 6.99 1.86 6.48
N CYS A 266 8.19 1.76 7.05
CA CYS A 266 9.10 2.85 7.35
C CYS A 266 10.56 2.40 7.12
N GLY A 267 11.51 3.33 7.24
CA GLY A 267 12.91 3.09 6.87
C GLY A 267 13.67 2.05 7.72
N ASP A 268 13.18 1.74 8.93
CA ASP A 268 13.75 0.74 9.84
C ASP A 268 12.82 -0.46 10.10
N GLY A 269 11.65 -0.53 9.45
CA GLY A 269 10.69 -1.61 9.58
C GLY A 269 9.24 -1.14 9.56
N ILE A 270 8.39 -1.72 10.39
CA ILE A 270 6.98 -1.32 10.52
C ILE A 270 6.79 -0.57 11.83
N HIS A 271 6.28 0.66 11.74
CA HIS A 271 5.89 1.44 12.91
C HIS A 271 4.41 1.23 13.21
N VAL A 272 4.07 1.17 14.50
CA VAL A 272 2.71 0.88 14.97
C VAL A 272 2.26 1.98 15.92
N TRP A 273 1.18 2.68 15.56
CA TRP A 273 0.56 3.72 16.36
C TRP A 273 -0.84 3.30 16.83
N SER A 274 -1.25 3.78 18.00
CA SER A 274 -2.66 3.71 18.41
C SER A 274 -3.53 4.56 17.48
N GLY A 275 -4.85 4.35 17.50
CA GLY A 275 -5.79 5.23 16.76
C GLY A 275 -5.76 6.71 17.17
N GLY A 276 -5.05 7.07 18.25
CA GLY A 276 -4.78 8.45 18.65
C GLY A 276 -3.44 9.02 18.15
N GLY A 277 -2.68 8.29 17.34
CA GLY A 277 -1.37 8.74 16.81
C GLY A 277 -0.19 8.50 17.75
N VAL A 278 -0.40 7.91 18.92
CA VAL A 278 0.69 7.58 19.86
C VAL A 278 1.44 6.35 19.40
N LEU A 279 2.78 6.45 19.25
CA LEU A 279 3.64 5.32 18.89
C LEU A 279 3.57 4.24 19.98
N LEU A 280 3.15 3.04 19.57
CA LEU A 280 3.11 1.87 20.43
C LEU A 280 4.43 1.11 20.41
N GLY A 281 5.00 0.96 19.22
CA GLY A 281 6.27 0.29 19.03
C GLY A 281 6.65 0.15 17.56
N LYS A 282 7.75 -0.54 17.33
CA LYS A 282 8.29 -0.83 16.00
C LYS A 282 8.61 -2.31 15.87
N ILE A 283 8.33 -2.86 14.70
CA ILE A 283 8.81 -4.17 14.26
C ILE A 283 9.98 -3.88 13.33
N LEU A 284 11.20 -4.07 13.82
CA LEU A 284 12.44 -3.70 13.14
C LEU A 284 12.79 -4.74 12.09
N VAL A 285 12.90 -4.31 10.84
CA VAL A 285 13.26 -5.14 9.68
C VAL A 285 14.50 -4.50 9.02
N PRO A 286 15.65 -5.19 8.96
CA PRO A 286 16.84 -4.65 8.32
C PRO A 286 16.58 -4.26 6.87
N GLY A 287 16.87 -2.99 6.52
CA GLY A 287 16.58 -2.45 5.19
C GLY A 287 15.18 -1.84 5.03
N GLY A 288 14.37 -1.79 6.09
CA GLY A 288 13.07 -1.15 6.09
C GLY A 288 11.94 -2.02 5.52
N VAL A 289 10.75 -1.45 5.39
CA VAL A 289 9.60 -2.09 4.75
C VAL A 289 8.88 -1.07 3.89
N SER A 290 8.70 -1.35 2.60
CA SER A 290 8.00 -0.46 1.67
C SER A 290 6.49 -0.67 1.76
N ASN A 291 6.03 -1.92 1.67
CA ASN A 291 4.63 -2.27 1.92
C ASN A 291 4.51 -3.62 2.65
N PHE A 292 3.32 -3.93 3.14
CA PHE A 292 3.04 -5.17 3.87
C PHE A 292 1.55 -5.47 3.85
N CYS A 293 1.19 -6.70 4.19
CA CYS A 293 -0.21 -7.11 4.33
C CYS A 293 -0.44 -7.92 5.59
N PHE A 294 -1.65 -7.79 6.13
CA PHE A 294 -2.13 -8.78 7.09
C PHE A 294 -2.54 -10.04 6.32
N ALA A 295 -2.05 -11.19 6.77
CA ALA A 295 -2.39 -12.49 6.21
C ALA A 295 -3.33 -13.23 7.18
N ARG A 296 -2.91 -14.37 7.72
CA ARG A 296 -3.68 -15.11 8.73
C ARG A 296 -3.76 -14.33 10.06
N PRO A 297 -4.67 -14.67 10.98
CA PRO A 297 -4.70 -14.03 12.30
C PRO A 297 -3.34 -14.08 13.00
N GLY A 298 -2.85 -12.93 13.45
CA GLY A 298 -1.52 -12.80 14.04
C GLY A 298 -0.36 -12.84 13.05
N GLU A 299 -0.61 -12.63 11.75
CA GLU A 299 0.43 -12.73 10.72
C GLU A 299 0.48 -11.48 9.85
N ILE A 300 1.67 -10.91 9.71
CA ILE A 300 1.99 -9.88 8.71
C ILE A 300 3.02 -10.45 7.74
N ILE A 301 2.83 -10.17 6.46
CA ILE A 301 3.81 -10.38 5.41
C ILE A 301 4.38 -9.02 5.01
N ALA A 302 5.68 -8.81 5.23
CA ALA A 302 6.36 -7.56 4.94
C ALA A 302 7.29 -7.69 3.73
N LEU A 303 7.25 -6.68 2.86
CA LEU A 303 7.98 -6.63 1.60
C LEU A 303 9.21 -5.73 1.76
N ASN A 304 10.38 -6.27 1.47
CA ASN A 304 11.68 -5.64 1.75
C ASN A 304 12.66 -5.87 0.58
N GLU A 305 12.26 -5.41 -0.60
CA GLU A 305 12.98 -5.50 -1.89
C GLU A 305 13.35 -6.94 -2.28
N HIS A 306 14.41 -7.48 -1.69
CA HIS A 306 14.99 -8.81 -1.96
C HIS A 306 14.52 -9.89 -0.99
N ARG A 307 13.62 -9.55 -0.07
CA ARG A 307 13.11 -10.47 0.95
C ARG A 307 11.63 -10.27 1.18
N VAL A 308 10.95 -11.38 1.45
CA VAL A 308 9.64 -11.40 2.09
C VAL A 308 9.82 -11.88 3.52
N TRP A 309 9.36 -11.08 4.46
CA TRP A 309 9.39 -11.41 5.88
C TRP A 309 8.01 -11.83 6.35
N ARG A 310 7.95 -12.88 7.16
CA ARG A 310 6.78 -13.27 7.93
C ARG A 310 6.96 -12.86 9.38
N ILE A 311 5.96 -12.16 9.88
CA ILE A 311 5.94 -11.61 11.22
C ILE A 311 4.78 -12.27 11.97
N ALA A 312 5.11 -13.05 13.00
CA ALA A 312 4.13 -13.64 13.89
C ALA A 312 3.89 -12.70 15.09
N LEU A 313 2.61 -12.48 15.38
CA LEU A 313 2.06 -11.59 16.41
C LEU A 313 0.99 -12.35 17.20
N ALA A 314 0.34 -11.68 18.16
CA ALA A 314 -0.82 -12.24 18.83
C ALA A 314 -1.93 -12.58 17.82
N SER A 315 -2.56 -13.76 17.95
CA SER A 315 -3.66 -14.19 17.05
C SER A 315 -4.90 -13.29 17.09
N SER A 316 -5.00 -12.41 18.10
CA SER A 316 -6.00 -11.34 18.17
C SER A 316 -5.71 -10.19 17.21
N CYS A 317 -4.46 -10.00 16.78
CA CYS A 317 -4.07 -8.99 15.81
C CYS A 317 -4.53 -9.42 14.41
N ARG A 318 -5.48 -8.67 13.84
CA ARG A 318 -6.08 -8.98 12.53
C ARG A 318 -6.21 -7.70 11.73
N GLY A 319 -5.87 -7.73 10.45
CA GLY A 319 -6.05 -6.58 9.55
C GLY A 319 -7.52 -6.25 9.33
N SER A 320 -7.87 -4.97 9.35
CA SER A 320 -9.25 -4.52 9.11
C SER A 320 -9.69 -4.73 7.65
N VAL A 321 -8.75 -4.71 6.71
CA VAL A 321 -9.01 -4.90 5.27
C VAL A 321 -9.57 -6.29 4.94
N LEU A 322 -9.36 -7.28 5.81
CA LEU A 322 -9.85 -8.65 5.63
C LEU A 322 -11.34 -8.81 5.98
N LYS A 323 -12.02 -7.76 6.40
CA LYS A 323 -13.48 -7.73 6.62
C LYS A 323 -14.28 -7.56 5.32
N LEU A 324 -13.66 -6.98 4.31
CA LEU A 324 -14.28 -6.52 3.06
C LEU A 324 -14.19 -7.60 1.98
#